data_AF-A0A2V9IDU1-F1
#
_entry.id   AF-A0A2V9IDU1-F1
#
_cell.length_a   1.000
_cell.length_b   1.000
_cell.length_c   1.000
_cell.angle_alpha   90.00
_cell.angle_beta   90.00
_cell.angle_gamma   90.00
#
_symmetry.space_group_name_H-M   'P 1'
#
loop_
_entity.id
_entity.type
_entity.pdbx_description
1 polymer ?
#
loop_
_entity_poly.entity_id
_entity_poly.type
_entity_poly.pdbx_seq_one_letter_code
_entity_poly.pdbx_strand_id
1 'polypeptide(L)'
;MYSESRNTEQGLTEVEASQSEGSGRSGRRLGRGLEDVSDAFLSYPVVEAVQPGVSEPQAPMPGQPADPAGETVQPEVPEPAQADPGEPGRPVVLKPCSSLKREQLLSLLKREAAALEEGLKTIDADIPCDGCGAIDLFAVDPASRLTIIDLDVSPSEMLLLRGIGHYDWAVRNVASLERMYRGHVINFSQTPRLFLVAPQFSFLFRCAARQITSPQIRWFRYHPVAVAEGTGVLFEAVPGLRSAYDF
;
A
#
# COMPACT_ATOMS: atom_id res chain seq x y z
N MET A 1 -44.38 57.62 -24.22
CA MET A 1 -44.02 57.20 -22.85
C MET A 1 -42.90 56.18 -23.02
N TYR A 2 -41.66 56.33 -22.56
CA TYR A 2 -41.00 57.28 -21.67
C TYR A 2 -39.53 57.33 -22.09
N SER A 3 -38.91 58.51 -21.98
CA SER A 3 -37.47 58.74 -22.12
C SER A 3 -36.71 58.12 -20.94
N GLU A 4 -35.53 57.54 -21.17
CA GLU A 4 -34.53 57.30 -20.13
C GLU A 4 -33.34 58.23 -20.33
N SER A 5 -33.18 59.15 -19.37
CA SER A 5 -31.99 59.93 -19.10
C SER A 5 -31.41 59.47 -17.76
N ARG A 6 -30.08 59.41 -17.65
CA ARG A 6 -29.20 59.58 -16.45
C ARG A 6 -27.81 59.03 -16.85
N ASN A 7 -26.74 59.81 -17.06
CA ASN A 7 -26.02 60.75 -16.16
C ASN A 7 -25.81 60.12 -14.77
N THR A 8 -24.61 60.01 -14.18
CA THR A 8 -23.54 61.01 -14.09
C THR A 8 -22.27 60.35 -13.50
N GLU A 9 -21.10 60.86 -13.90
CA GLU A 9 -19.83 60.81 -13.17
C GLU A 9 -19.96 61.33 -11.72
N GLN A 10 -19.06 60.87 -10.85
CA GLN A 10 -18.52 61.54 -9.65
C GLN A 10 -17.58 60.51 -8.99
N GLY A 11 -16.37 60.79 -8.52
CA GLY A 11 -15.74 62.05 -8.16
C GLY A 11 -14.81 61.72 -6.98
N LEU A 12 -13.52 62.01 -7.13
CA LEU A 12 -12.47 61.89 -6.12
C LEU A 12 -12.73 62.85 -4.95
N THR A 13 -12.48 62.39 -3.71
CA THR A 13 -12.02 63.25 -2.60
C THR A 13 -11.27 62.43 -1.55
N GLU A 14 -10.02 62.81 -1.30
CA GLU A 14 -9.26 62.58 -0.06
C GLU A 14 -9.90 63.31 1.12
N VAL A 15 -9.81 62.76 2.33
CA VAL A 15 -9.59 63.53 3.59
C VAL A 15 -8.83 62.68 4.62
N GLU A 16 -7.91 63.35 5.29
CA GLU A 16 -6.93 62.94 6.31
C GLU A 16 -7.42 62.24 7.58
N ALA A 17 -6.45 61.49 8.11
CA ALA A 17 -6.07 61.23 9.51
C ALA A 17 -6.93 61.76 10.67
N SER A 18 -7.26 60.83 11.57
CA SER A 18 -7.36 61.11 13.00
C SER A 18 -6.76 59.95 13.79
N GLN A 19 -5.71 60.26 14.55
CA GLN A 19 -5.13 59.40 15.59
C GLN A 19 -6.11 59.29 16.76
N SER A 20 -6.24 58.09 17.33
CA SER A 20 -6.68 57.93 18.72
C SER A 20 -5.82 56.87 19.38
N GLU A 21 -5.05 57.31 20.37
CA GLU A 21 -4.27 56.47 21.27
C GLU A 21 -5.17 55.51 22.05
N GLY A 22 -4.71 54.27 22.19
CA GLY A 22 -5.42 53.24 22.92
C GLY A 22 -4.49 52.15 23.41
N SER A 23 -3.95 52.35 24.61
CA SER A 23 -3.64 51.32 25.61
C SER A 23 -2.60 50.26 25.23
N GLY A 24 -1.40 50.40 25.78
CA GLY A 24 -0.41 49.33 25.81
C GLY A 24 -0.89 48.13 26.62
N ARG A 25 -0.65 46.92 26.10
CA ARG A 25 -0.09 45.80 26.87
C ARG A 25 0.19 44.59 25.98
N SER A 26 1.38 44.02 26.23
CA SER A 26 1.78 42.65 25.98
C SER A 26 2.07 42.27 24.52
N GLY A 27 3.35 42.37 24.17
CA GLY A 27 3.92 41.59 23.09
C GLY A 27 3.76 40.10 23.41
N ARG A 28 2.84 39.44 22.72
CA ARG A 28 2.86 37.99 22.55
C ARG A 28 3.42 37.69 21.17
N ARG A 29 4.72 37.42 21.16
CA ARG A 29 5.36 36.66 20.08
C ARG A 29 4.70 35.28 20.09
N LEU A 30 3.90 34.97 19.07
CA LEU A 30 3.47 33.61 18.81
C LEU A 30 4.66 32.85 18.24
N GLY A 31 5.34 32.13 19.10
CA GLY A 31 6.45 31.26 18.73
C GLY A 31 6.81 30.40 19.91
N ARG A 32 6.21 29.21 19.97
CA ARG A 32 6.72 27.94 20.51
C ARG A 32 5.56 26.96 20.63
N GLY A 33 5.68 25.87 19.90
CA GLY A 33 4.69 24.82 19.84
C GLY A 33 5.05 23.70 20.80
N LEU A 34 4.02 23.17 21.45
CA LEU A 34 3.96 21.78 21.93
C LEU A 34 5.03 21.35 22.95
N GLU A 35 5.38 22.20 23.91
CA GLU A 35 6.23 21.78 25.04
C GLU A 35 5.51 21.03 26.18
N ASP A 36 4.18 20.92 26.22
CA ASP A 36 3.47 20.34 27.39
C ASP A 36 2.51 19.16 27.05
N VAL A 37 3.04 18.10 26.44
CA VAL A 37 2.35 16.79 26.41
C VAL A 37 3.30 15.69 26.87
N SER A 38 3.82 15.81 28.09
CA SER A 38 4.38 14.69 28.84
C SER A 38 3.62 14.63 30.16
N ASP A 39 2.93 13.50 30.38
CA ASP A 39 2.46 12.94 31.68
C ASP A 39 1.11 12.21 31.59
N ALA A 40 0.48 12.12 30.42
CA ALA A 40 -0.86 11.52 30.31
C ALA A 40 -0.91 10.00 30.06
N PHE A 41 0.22 9.30 29.85
CA PHE A 41 0.16 7.88 29.46
C PHE A 41 1.32 7.05 30.02
N LEU A 42 1.30 6.69 31.30
CA LEU A 42 1.85 5.41 31.77
C LEU A 42 1.24 5.07 33.14
N SER A 43 0.16 4.27 33.13
CA SER A 43 -0.27 3.50 34.30
C SER A 43 -1.08 2.30 33.85
N TYR A 44 -0.40 1.20 33.54
CA TYR A 44 -0.96 -0.15 33.71
C TYR A 44 0.13 -1.10 34.21
N PRO A 45 -0.14 -1.90 35.25
CA PRO A 45 0.83 -2.81 35.85
C PRO A 45 1.05 -4.04 34.96
N VAL A 46 2.32 -4.37 34.78
CA VAL A 46 2.79 -5.65 34.22
C VAL A 46 2.46 -6.74 35.23
N VAL A 47 1.65 -7.71 34.80
CA VAL A 47 1.44 -8.96 35.54
C VAL A 47 2.45 -9.98 35.02
N GLU A 48 3.18 -10.53 35.97
CA GLU A 48 4.27 -11.50 35.91
C GLU A 48 3.85 -12.82 35.23
N ALA A 49 4.60 -13.25 34.20
CA ALA A 49 4.47 -14.59 33.64
C ALA A 49 5.62 -15.47 34.14
N VAL A 50 5.26 -16.41 35.02
CA VAL A 50 6.11 -17.47 35.59
C VAL A 50 6.32 -18.58 34.56
N GLN A 51 7.58 -18.99 34.34
CA GLN A 51 7.93 -20.30 33.74
C GLN A 51 7.98 -21.40 34.80
N PRO A 52 7.69 -22.66 34.44
CA PRO A 52 8.76 -23.68 34.36
C PRO A 52 8.53 -24.62 33.15
N GLY A 53 9.41 -25.46 32.63
CA GLY A 53 10.66 -26.07 33.07
C GLY A 53 10.67 -27.54 32.61
N VAL A 54 11.59 -27.88 31.70
CA VAL A 54 12.33 -29.16 31.50
C VAL A 54 11.57 -30.51 31.39
N SER A 55 11.79 -31.28 30.29
CA SER A 55 12.40 -32.66 30.28
C SER A 55 12.03 -33.51 29.04
N GLU A 56 12.99 -33.72 28.13
CA GLU A 56 13.26 -35.03 27.48
C GLU A 56 13.99 -35.95 28.51
N PRO A 57 14.13 -37.31 28.38
CA PRO A 57 14.57 -38.02 27.16
C PRO A 57 14.17 -39.52 26.93
N GLN A 58 14.51 -39.99 25.73
CA GLN A 58 15.06 -41.32 25.35
C GLN A 58 14.22 -42.62 25.24
N ALA A 59 14.42 -43.29 24.10
CA ALA A 59 14.14 -44.70 23.77
C ALA A 59 15.11 -45.68 24.47
N PRO A 60 14.84 -47.00 24.41
CA PRO A 60 15.73 -47.85 23.60
C PRO A 60 15.05 -49.06 22.88
N MET A 61 15.76 -49.54 21.85
CA MET A 61 15.65 -50.82 21.09
C MET A 61 15.97 -52.06 21.98
N PRO A 62 16.14 -53.33 21.52
CA PRO A 62 16.00 -53.99 20.19
C PRO A 62 15.30 -55.40 20.21
N GLY A 63 15.16 -56.06 19.05
CA GLY A 63 14.93 -57.52 19.00
C GLY A 63 14.58 -58.13 17.63
N GLN A 64 15.60 -58.58 16.89
CA GLN A 64 15.56 -59.56 15.78
C GLN A 64 15.66 -61.00 16.35
N PRO A 65 15.28 -62.10 15.65
CA PRO A 65 16.00 -62.67 14.46
C PRO A 65 15.03 -63.31 13.40
N ALA A 66 15.26 -63.37 12.08
CA ALA A 66 16.23 -64.09 11.21
C ALA A 66 15.45 -64.99 10.19
N ASP A 67 15.60 -64.68 8.89
CA ASP A 67 15.83 -65.53 7.69
C ASP A 67 14.99 -66.81 7.39
N PRO A 68 14.87 -67.30 6.12
CA PRO A 68 15.86 -67.13 5.04
C PRO A 68 15.35 -66.97 3.58
N ALA A 69 16.32 -66.61 2.74
CA ALA A 69 16.59 -67.07 1.36
C ALA A 69 15.56 -66.80 0.24
N GLY A 70 16.01 -65.98 -0.72
CA GLY A 70 15.47 -65.90 -2.07
C GLY A 70 16.38 -65.05 -2.95
N GLU A 71 17.32 -65.70 -3.65
CA GLU A 71 18.09 -65.09 -4.75
C GLU A 71 17.13 -64.58 -5.83
N THR A 72 17.18 -63.30 -6.15
CA THR A 72 16.64 -62.79 -7.41
C THR A 72 17.53 -61.68 -7.92
N VAL A 73 18.26 -62.02 -8.97
CA VAL A 73 19.09 -61.12 -9.79
C VAL A 73 18.20 -60.02 -10.35
N GLN A 74 18.49 -58.75 -10.01
CA GLN A 74 17.89 -57.58 -10.65
C GLN A 74 18.92 -56.90 -11.58
N PRO A 75 18.47 -56.29 -12.70
CA PRO A 75 19.35 -55.67 -13.69
C PRO A 75 19.85 -54.30 -13.24
N GLU A 76 21.06 -53.93 -13.68
CA GLU A 76 21.67 -52.60 -13.52
C GLU A 76 20.68 -51.48 -13.92
N VAL A 77 20.29 -50.69 -12.93
CA VAL A 77 19.68 -49.37 -13.11
C VAL A 77 20.84 -48.37 -13.26
N PRO A 78 20.89 -47.56 -14.33
CA PRO A 78 21.90 -46.51 -14.42
C PRO A 78 21.68 -45.47 -13.32
N GLU A 79 22.74 -45.27 -12.54
CA GLU A 79 22.92 -44.30 -11.47
C GLU A 79 22.38 -42.90 -11.89
N PRO A 80 21.47 -42.28 -11.13
CA PRO A 80 21.10 -40.90 -11.40
C PRO A 80 22.34 -40.04 -11.13
N ALA A 81 22.80 -39.37 -12.18
CA ALA A 81 23.84 -38.35 -12.11
C ALA A 81 23.61 -37.47 -10.88
N GLN A 82 24.55 -37.53 -9.94
CA GLN A 82 24.58 -36.67 -8.77
C GLN A 82 24.56 -35.23 -9.27
N ALA A 83 23.41 -34.58 -9.16
CA ALA A 83 23.31 -33.13 -9.28
C ALA A 83 24.12 -32.57 -8.12
N ASP A 84 25.22 -31.92 -8.45
CA ASP A 84 26.12 -31.23 -7.53
C ASP A 84 25.32 -30.28 -6.62
N PRO A 85 25.18 -30.58 -5.31
CA PRO A 85 24.44 -29.73 -4.39
C PRO A 85 25.42 -28.70 -3.83
N GLY A 86 25.76 -27.67 -4.61
CA GLY A 86 26.93 -26.88 -4.21
C GLY A 86 27.29 -25.61 -4.96
N GLU A 87 26.37 -24.86 -5.56
CA GLU A 87 26.62 -23.43 -5.73
C GLU A 87 25.57 -22.60 -4.96
N PRO A 88 25.95 -21.88 -3.88
CA PRO A 88 25.09 -20.85 -3.35
C PRO A 88 24.78 -19.87 -4.48
N GLY A 89 23.49 -19.71 -4.78
CA GLY A 89 22.99 -18.93 -5.90
C GLY A 89 23.68 -17.56 -5.95
N ARG A 90 24.48 -17.34 -7.00
CA ARG A 90 25.17 -16.07 -7.19
C ARG A 90 24.12 -14.95 -7.23
N PRO A 91 24.33 -13.85 -6.49
CA PRO A 91 23.39 -12.75 -6.51
C PRO A 91 23.23 -12.22 -7.93
N VAL A 92 22.01 -12.27 -8.46
CA VAL A 92 21.67 -11.70 -9.77
C VAL A 92 21.44 -10.21 -9.58
N VAL A 93 22.31 -9.39 -10.15
CA VAL A 93 22.14 -7.92 -10.16
C VAL A 93 21.22 -7.55 -11.31
N LEU A 94 20.00 -7.14 -10.98
CA LEU A 94 19.04 -6.59 -11.93
C LEU A 94 19.44 -5.16 -12.30
N LYS A 95 19.53 -4.88 -13.60
CA LYS A 95 19.86 -3.53 -14.09
C LYS A 95 18.58 -2.72 -14.24
N PRO A 96 18.54 -1.44 -13.82
CA PRO A 96 17.41 -0.57 -14.13
C PRO A 96 17.19 -0.46 -15.65
N CYS A 97 15.94 -0.45 -16.08
CA CYS A 97 15.56 -0.22 -17.49
C CYS A 97 14.72 1.06 -17.60
N SER A 98 14.89 1.81 -18.68
CA SER A 98 14.13 3.03 -18.91
C SER A 98 12.79 2.74 -19.59
N SER A 99 11.73 3.25 -18.95
CA SER A 99 10.33 3.30 -19.40
C SER A 99 9.55 1.97 -19.35
N LEU A 100 8.47 2.00 -18.57
CA LEU A 100 7.41 1.01 -18.55
C LEU A 100 6.12 1.76 -18.87
N LYS A 101 5.35 1.32 -19.86
CA LYS A 101 4.07 1.95 -20.20
C LYS A 101 2.98 1.54 -19.21
N ARG A 102 1.95 2.38 -19.08
CA ARG A 102 0.83 2.15 -18.15
C ARG A 102 0.16 0.82 -18.44
N GLU A 103 -0.05 0.52 -19.71
CA GLU A 103 -0.72 -0.69 -20.19
C GLU A 103 0.10 -1.95 -19.84
N GLN A 104 1.43 -1.86 -19.89
CA GLN A 104 2.32 -2.96 -19.51
C GLN A 104 2.26 -3.23 -18.01
N LEU A 105 2.31 -2.17 -17.19
CA LEU A 105 2.19 -2.29 -15.74
C LEU A 105 0.83 -2.86 -15.33
N LEU A 106 -0.25 -2.35 -15.92
CA LEU A 106 -1.60 -2.82 -15.67
C LEU A 106 -1.75 -4.29 -16.08
N SER A 107 -1.25 -4.67 -17.26
CA SER A 107 -1.30 -6.06 -17.74
C SER A 107 -0.49 -7.02 -16.85
N LEU A 108 0.64 -6.55 -16.29
CA LEU A 108 1.43 -7.31 -15.34
C LEU A 108 0.65 -7.53 -14.04
N LEU A 109 0.10 -6.46 -13.45
CA LEU A 109 -0.65 -6.56 -12.20
C LEU A 109 -1.96 -7.34 -12.34
N LYS A 110 -2.62 -7.28 -13.51
CA LYS A 110 -3.79 -8.14 -13.80
C LYS A 110 -3.45 -9.62 -13.71
N ARG A 111 -2.24 -10.01 -14.13
CA ARG A 111 -1.79 -11.41 -14.13
C ARG A 111 -1.17 -11.81 -12.80
N GLU A 112 -0.40 -10.91 -12.20
CA GLU A 112 0.50 -11.21 -11.08
C GLU A 112 0.34 -10.18 -9.95
N ALA A 113 -0.89 -10.00 -9.45
CA ALA A 113 -1.17 -9.11 -8.32
C ALA A 113 -0.46 -9.58 -7.03
N ALA A 114 -0.12 -10.87 -6.93
CA ALA A 114 0.63 -11.43 -5.81
C ALA A 114 2.03 -10.80 -5.64
N ALA A 115 2.56 -10.15 -6.67
CA ALA A 115 3.79 -9.37 -6.59
C ALA A 115 3.68 -8.13 -5.67
N LEU A 116 2.47 -7.63 -5.39
CA LEU A 116 2.23 -6.55 -4.43
C LEU A 116 2.04 -7.10 -3.01
N GLU A 117 1.24 -8.14 -2.87
CA GLU A 117 0.98 -8.80 -1.60
C GLU A 117 0.64 -10.27 -1.84
N GLU A 118 1.25 -11.16 -1.07
CA GLU A 118 1.06 -12.60 -1.23
C GLU A 118 -0.43 -12.99 -1.17
N GLY A 119 -0.87 -13.77 -2.15
CA GLY A 119 -2.25 -14.24 -2.26
C GLY A 119 -3.27 -13.19 -2.73
N LEU A 120 -2.85 -11.97 -3.08
CA LEU A 120 -3.70 -10.97 -3.74
C LEU A 120 -4.06 -11.42 -5.16
N LYS A 121 -5.35 -11.35 -5.52
CA LYS A 121 -5.86 -11.78 -6.83
C LYS A 121 -6.70 -10.69 -7.48
N THR A 122 -6.35 -10.27 -8.70
CA THR A 122 -7.18 -9.35 -9.49
C THR A 122 -8.48 -10.03 -9.93
N ILE A 123 -9.59 -9.30 -9.81
CA ILE A 123 -10.93 -9.76 -10.20
C ILE A 123 -11.53 -8.93 -11.33
N ASP A 124 -11.16 -7.66 -11.44
CA ASP A 124 -11.68 -6.76 -12.47
C ASP A 124 -10.71 -5.60 -12.74
N ALA A 125 -10.96 -4.86 -13.80
CA ALA A 125 -10.12 -3.76 -14.25
C ALA A 125 -10.91 -2.69 -15.01
N ASP A 126 -10.40 -1.46 -15.01
CA ASP A 126 -11.00 -0.33 -15.73
C ASP A 126 -12.46 -0.10 -15.30
N ILE A 127 -12.71 -0.14 -13.99
CA ILE A 127 -14.07 -0.03 -13.43
C ILE A 127 -14.47 1.45 -13.44
N PRO A 128 -15.51 1.84 -14.19
CA PRO A 128 -15.92 3.24 -14.25
C PRO A 128 -16.44 3.72 -12.90
N CYS A 129 -15.90 4.84 -12.42
CA CYS A 129 -16.29 5.51 -11.20
C CYS A 129 -16.74 6.95 -11.50
N ASP A 130 -18.04 7.20 -11.41
CA ASP A 130 -18.63 8.52 -11.64
C ASP A 130 -17.95 9.61 -10.81
N GLY A 131 -17.38 10.60 -11.50
CA GLY A 131 -16.74 11.77 -10.89
C GLY A 131 -15.27 11.60 -10.50
N CYS A 132 -14.71 10.39 -10.49
CA CYS A 132 -13.30 10.15 -10.10
C CYS A 132 -12.44 9.45 -11.16
N GLY A 133 -13.03 9.07 -12.30
CA GLY A 133 -12.33 8.37 -13.38
C GLY A 133 -12.60 6.88 -13.34
N ALA A 134 -11.70 6.06 -13.90
CA ALA A 134 -11.80 4.61 -13.80
C ALA A 134 -10.82 4.09 -12.73
N ILE A 135 -11.29 3.13 -11.95
CA ILE A 135 -10.45 2.35 -11.03
C ILE A 135 -9.58 1.43 -11.88
N ASP A 136 -8.27 1.48 -11.68
CA ASP A 136 -7.35 0.70 -12.51
C ASP A 136 -7.61 -0.80 -12.34
N LEU A 137 -7.63 -1.31 -11.10
CA LEU A 137 -7.95 -2.71 -10.79
C LEU A 137 -8.75 -2.87 -9.50
N PHE A 138 -9.61 -3.88 -9.49
CA PHE A 138 -10.06 -4.52 -8.26
C PHE A 138 -9.36 -5.84 -8.05
N ALA A 139 -9.01 -6.09 -6.79
CA ALA A 139 -8.44 -7.33 -6.33
C ALA A 139 -9.09 -7.79 -5.02
N VAL A 140 -8.83 -9.04 -4.65
CA VAL A 140 -9.27 -9.64 -3.39
C VAL A 140 -8.03 -10.14 -2.67
N ASP A 141 -7.89 -9.73 -1.41
CA ASP A 141 -6.78 -10.16 -0.56
C ASP A 141 -7.04 -11.55 0.06
N PRO A 142 -6.05 -12.17 0.72
CA PRO A 142 -6.24 -13.48 1.37
C PRO A 142 -7.33 -13.50 2.45
N ALA A 143 -7.67 -12.35 3.03
CA ALA A 143 -8.74 -12.19 4.01
C ALA A 143 -10.11 -11.94 3.35
N SER A 144 -10.23 -12.13 2.03
CA SER A 144 -11.42 -11.87 1.23
C SER A 144 -11.88 -10.41 1.24
N ARG A 145 -10.98 -9.44 1.49
CA ARG A 145 -11.30 -8.01 1.42
C ARG A 145 -11.13 -7.49 0.01
N LEU A 146 -12.09 -6.66 -0.41
CA LEU A 146 -11.96 -5.90 -1.64
C LEU A 146 -10.76 -4.95 -1.51
N THR A 147 -9.88 -4.97 -2.51
CA THR A 147 -8.69 -4.13 -2.60
C THR A 147 -8.77 -3.33 -3.90
N ILE A 148 -8.73 -2.02 -3.77
CA ILE A 148 -8.67 -1.06 -4.86
C ILE A 148 -7.20 -0.83 -5.17
N ILE A 149 -6.79 -1.02 -6.42
CA ILE A 149 -5.42 -0.75 -6.85
C ILE A 149 -5.48 0.37 -7.87
N ASP A 150 -4.84 1.50 -7.57
CA ASP A 150 -4.62 2.60 -8.50
C ASP A 150 -3.14 2.75 -8.79
N LEU A 151 -2.79 3.04 -10.04
CA LEU A 151 -1.41 3.16 -10.48
C LEU A 151 -1.16 4.40 -11.34
N ASP A 152 0.04 4.95 -11.25
CA ASP A 152 0.53 5.97 -12.18
C ASP A 152 1.95 5.63 -12.64
N VAL A 153 2.28 5.98 -13.89
CA VAL A 153 3.62 5.74 -14.48
C VAL A 153 4.59 6.91 -14.28
N SER A 154 4.11 7.98 -13.67
CA SER A 154 4.87 9.18 -13.34
C SER A 154 4.54 9.60 -11.91
N PRO A 155 5.46 10.26 -11.20
CA PRO A 155 5.16 10.83 -9.89
C PRO A 155 4.00 11.83 -10.01
N SER A 156 2.95 11.64 -9.21
CA SER A 156 1.70 12.39 -9.32
C SER A 156 1.00 12.47 -7.96
N GLU A 157 0.73 13.69 -7.50
CA GLU A 157 -0.09 13.94 -6.31
C GLU A 157 -1.53 13.47 -6.49
N MET A 158 -1.99 13.49 -7.75
CA MET A 158 -3.36 13.13 -8.10
C MET A 158 -3.68 11.67 -7.84
N LEU A 159 -2.67 10.79 -7.79
CA LEU A 159 -2.86 9.38 -7.45
C LEU A 159 -3.50 9.20 -6.06
N LEU A 160 -3.10 10.03 -5.09
CA LEU A 160 -3.67 9.97 -3.74
C LEU A 160 -5.15 10.39 -3.75
N LEU A 161 -5.44 11.55 -4.37
CA LEU A 161 -6.79 12.08 -4.44
C LEU A 161 -7.73 11.14 -5.22
N ARG A 162 -7.25 10.59 -6.34
CA ARG A 162 -7.97 9.61 -7.15
C ARG A 162 -8.29 8.36 -6.32
N GLY A 163 -7.29 7.80 -5.64
CA GLY A 163 -7.49 6.63 -4.79
C GLY A 163 -8.47 6.84 -3.64
N ILE A 164 -8.46 8.01 -3.01
CA ILE A 164 -9.45 8.36 -1.98
C ILE A 164 -10.86 8.44 -2.60
N GLY A 165 -10.99 9.08 -3.77
CA GLY A 165 -12.26 9.17 -4.48
C GLY A 165 -12.82 7.79 -4.86
N HIS A 166 -11.96 6.90 -5.38
CA HIS A 166 -12.31 5.52 -5.69
C HIS A 166 -12.72 4.71 -4.46
N TYR A 167 -12.01 4.89 -3.34
CA TYR A 167 -12.41 4.29 -2.07
C TYR A 167 -13.79 4.76 -1.62
N ASP A 168 -14.02 6.08 -1.61
CA ASP A 168 -15.31 6.65 -1.21
C ASP A 168 -16.44 6.17 -2.13
N TRP A 169 -16.21 6.11 -3.44
CA TRP A 169 -17.17 5.52 -4.39
C TRP A 169 -17.46 4.05 -4.07
N ALA A 170 -16.43 3.23 -3.81
CA ALA A 170 -16.63 1.82 -3.53
C ALA A 170 -17.46 1.60 -2.25
N VAL A 171 -17.20 2.40 -1.20
CA VAL A 171 -17.98 2.37 0.06
C VAL A 171 -19.42 2.79 -0.18
N ARG A 172 -19.66 3.84 -0.96
CA ARG A 172 -21.03 4.30 -1.29
C ARG A 172 -21.81 3.31 -2.16
N ASN A 173 -21.11 2.47 -2.93
CA ASN A 173 -21.70 1.57 -3.91
C ASN A 173 -21.61 0.08 -3.53
N VAL A 174 -21.39 -0.26 -2.25
CA VAL A 174 -21.22 -1.65 -1.78
C VAL A 174 -22.35 -2.58 -2.26
N ALA A 175 -23.62 -2.17 -2.18
CA ALA A 175 -24.74 -3.01 -2.63
C ALA A 175 -24.72 -3.30 -4.14
N SER A 176 -24.16 -2.39 -4.95
CA SER A 176 -23.98 -2.60 -6.39
C SER A 176 -22.79 -3.52 -6.66
N LEU A 177 -21.68 -3.31 -5.96
CA LEU A 177 -20.50 -4.16 -6.04
C LEU A 177 -20.80 -5.61 -5.63
N GLU A 178 -21.57 -5.80 -4.56
CA GLU A 178 -21.98 -7.12 -4.09
C GLU A 178 -22.81 -7.85 -5.15
N ARG A 179 -23.71 -7.15 -5.85
CA ARG A 179 -24.49 -7.73 -6.96
C ARG A 179 -23.61 -8.07 -8.17
N MET A 180 -22.67 -7.19 -8.51
CA MET A 180 -21.78 -7.35 -9.66
C MET A 180 -20.79 -8.51 -9.46
N TYR A 181 -20.29 -8.69 -8.23
CA TYR A 181 -19.26 -9.68 -7.92
C TYR A 181 -19.76 -10.89 -7.11
N ARG A 182 -21.05 -11.26 -7.21
CA ARG A 182 -21.63 -12.42 -6.48
C ARG A 182 -20.88 -13.75 -6.67
N GLY A 183 -20.16 -13.92 -7.78
CA GLY A 183 -19.35 -15.12 -8.06
C GLY A 183 -18.00 -15.16 -7.36
N HIS A 184 -17.60 -14.08 -6.66
CA HIS A 184 -16.33 -13.97 -5.96
C HIS A 184 -16.53 -14.06 -4.45
N VAL A 185 -15.56 -14.66 -3.77
CA VAL A 185 -15.54 -14.73 -2.30
C VAL A 185 -15.01 -13.39 -1.77
N ILE A 186 -15.92 -12.42 -1.58
CA ILE A 186 -15.61 -11.08 -1.10
C ILE A 186 -16.44 -10.77 0.14
N ASN A 187 -15.79 -10.38 1.23
CA ASN A 187 -16.40 -9.92 2.44
C ASN A 187 -16.70 -8.41 2.36
N PHE A 188 -17.88 -8.07 1.85
CA PHE A 188 -18.36 -6.69 1.76
C PHE A 188 -18.75 -6.06 3.11
N SER A 189 -18.71 -6.80 4.23
CA SER A 189 -18.86 -6.24 5.58
C SER A 189 -17.60 -5.52 6.06
N GLN A 190 -16.47 -5.72 5.38
CA GLN A 190 -15.21 -5.04 5.66
C GLN A 190 -15.01 -3.88 4.68
N THR A 191 -14.38 -2.80 5.15
CA THR A 191 -14.07 -1.67 4.27
C THR A 191 -12.99 -2.06 3.25
N PRO A 192 -13.08 -1.54 2.01
CA PRO A 192 -12.06 -1.80 1.01
C PRO A 192 -10.67 -1.30 1.44
N ARG A 193 -9.61 -1.96 0.96
CA ARG A 193 -8.23 -1.50 1.11
C ARG A 193 -7.84 -0.68 -0.11
N LEU A 194 -6.90 0.25 0.06
CA LEU A 194 -6.39 1.07 -1.03
C LEU A 194 -4.90 0.82 -1.25
N PHE A 195 -4.55 0.38 -2.46
CA PHE A 195 -3.19 0.13 -2.92
C PHE A 195 -2.82 1.17 -3.98
N LEU A 196 -1.78 1.95 -3.73
CA LEU A 196 -1.30 2.98 -4.65
C LEU A 196 0.06 2.58 -5.22
N VAL A 197 0.20 2.51 -6.54
CA VAL A 197 1.40 2.01 -7.21
C VAL A 197 2.00 3.10 -8.10
N ALA A 198 3.23 3.52 -7.83
CA ALA A 198 3.87 4.61 -8.58
C ALA A 198 5.39 4.39 -8.65
N PRO A 199 6.13 5.03 -9.57
CA PRO A 199 7.59 4.94 -9.55
C PRO A 199 8.18 5.66 -8.33
N GLN A 200 7.51 6.71 -7.86
CA GLN A 200 7.91 7.52 -6.72
C GLN A 200 6.71 8.24 -6.12
N PHE A 201 6.80 8.53 -4.82
CA PHE A 201 5.85 9.36 -4.09
C PHE A 201 6.57 10.62 -3.59
N SER A 202 5.98 11.79 -3.82
CA SER A 202 6.59 13.05 -3.39
C SER A 202 6.55 13.20 -1.87
N PHE A 203 7.21 14.25 -1.37
CA PHE A 203 7.07 14.64 0.03
C PHE A 203 5.62 15.04 0.37
N LEU A 204 4.95 15.84 -0.47
CA LEU A 204 3.60 16.33 -0.21
C LEU A 204 2.59 15.18 -0.19
N PHE A 205 2.70 14.25 -1.14
CA PHE A 205 1.92 13.02 -1.18
C PHE A 205 2.01 12.28 0.15
N ARG A 206 3.25 12.01 0.59
CA ARG A 206 3.51 11.28 1.84
C ARG A 206 3.00 12.04 3.06
N CYS A 207 3.15 13.37 3.08
CA CYS A 207 2.62 14.23 4.14
C CYS A 207 1.10 14.15 4.24
N ALA A 208 0.40 14.35 3.12
CA ALA A 208 -1.05 14.29 3.06
C ALA A 208 -1.57 12.91 3.44
N ALA A 209 -0.96 11.86 2.88
CA ALA A 209 -1.43 10.51 3.10
C ALA A 209 -1.22 10.01 4.54
N ARG A 210 -0.23 10.54 5.27
CA ARG A 210 -0.08 10.30 6.71
C ARG A 210 -1.21 10.88 7.57
N GLN A 211 -1.90 11.91 7.09
CA GLN A 211 -3.03 12.50 7.81
C GLN A 211 -4.33 11.72 7.58
N ILE A 212 -4.34 10.76 6.66
CA ILE A 212 -5.52 9.96 6.33
C ILE A 212 -5.53 8.73 7.23
N THR A 213 -6.55 8.66 8.09
CA THR A 213 -6.76 7.54 9.01
C THR A 213 -7.60 6.41 8.40
N SER A 214 -8.37 6.72 7.36
CA SER A 214 -9.18 5.77 6.58
C SER A 214 -9.32 6.29 5.15
N PRO A 215 -9.09 5.46 4.10
CA PRO A 215 -8.82 4.01 4.15
C PRO A 215 -7.44 3.62 4.66
N GLN A 216 -7.24 2.32 4.88
CA GLN A 216 -5.89 1.75 5.03
C GLN A 216 -5.16 1.83 3.69
N ILE A 217 -4.26 2.80 3.56
CA ILE A 217 -3.47 3.01 2.35
C ILE A 217 -2.18 2.19 2.44
N ARG A 218 -1.97 1.29 1.49
CA ARG A 218 -0.66 0.72 1.19
C ARG A 218 -0.16 1.32 -0.10
N TRP A 219 1.12 1.61 -0.17
CA TRP A 219 1.74 2.15 -1.37
C TRP A 219 2.97 1.35 -1.76
N PHE A 220 3.16 1.22 -3.06
CA PHE A 220 4.21 0.42 -3.65
C PHE A 220 4.97 1.26 -4.66
N ARG A 221 6.29 1.30 -4.50
CA ARG A 221 7.18 1.78 -5.55
C ARG A 221 7.43 0.66 -6.52
N TYR A 222 7.36 0.95 -7.81
CA TYR A 222 7.79 0.00 -8.82
C TYR A 222 9.07 0.47 -9.49
N HIS A 223 9.94 -0.48 -9.80
CA HIS A 223 11.22 -0.26 -10.46
C HIS A 223 11.29 -1.16 -11.70
N PRO A 224 11.28 -0.58 -12.92
CA PRO A 224 11.50 -1.36 -14.13
C PRO A 224 12.93 -1.91 -14.15
N VAL A 225 13.06 -3.20 -14.37
CA VAL A 225 14.34 -3.92 -14.35
C VAL A 225 14.53 -4.70 -15.64
N ALA A 226 15.76 -4.74 -16.14
CA ALA A 226 16.13 -5.60 -17.26
C ALA A 226 16.23 -7.06 -16.78
N VAL A 227 15.54 -7.94 -17.48
CA VAL A 227 15.58 -9.40 -17.29
C VAL A 227 15.96 -10.07 -18.61
N ALA A 228 16.37 -11.34 -18.57
CA ALA A 228 16.85 -12.05 -19.76
C ALA A 228 15.84 -12.04 -20.93
N GLU A 229 14.54 -12.04 -20.63
CA GLU A 229 13.45 -12.04 -21.62
C GLU A 229 12.80 -10.66 -21.83
N GLY A 230 13.41 -9.56 -21.37
CA GLY A 230 12.92 -8.20 -21.60
C GLY A 230 12.92 -7.31 -20.36
N THR A 231 11.76 -6.72 -20.04
CA THR A 231 11.60 -5.79 -18.91
C THR A 231 10.70 -6.41 -17.84
N GLY A 232 11.26 -6.64 -16.66
CA GLY A 232 10.53 -7.00 -15.44
C GLY A 232 10.19 -5.76 -14.60
N VAL A 233 9.43 -5.98 -13.53
CA VAL A 233 9.08 -4.94 -12.56
C VAL A 233 9.33 -5.47 -11.15
N LEU A 234 10.14 -4.76 -10.38
CA LEU A 234 10.31 -4.99 -8.95
C LEU A 234 9.34 -4.07 -8.19
N PHE A 235 8.56 -4.63 -7.28
CA PHE A 235 7.71 -3.86 -6.38
C PHE A 235 8.34 -3.78 -4.99
N GLU A 236 8.31 -2.58 -4.41
CA GLU A 236 8.82 -2.27 -3.09
C GLU A 236 7.69 -1.62 -2.30
N ALA A 237 7.22 -2.27 -1.24
CA ALA A 237 6.28 -1.65 -0.32
C ALA A 237 6.96 -0.47 0.37
N VAL A 238 6.44 0.75 0.20
CA VAL A 238 6.99 1.89 0.93
C VAL A 238 6.49 1.81 2.37
N PRO A 239 7.39 1.75 3.37
CA PRO A 239 6.98 1.61 4.76
C PRO A 239 6.02 2.72 5.17
N GLY A 240 4.82 2.32 5.59
CA GLY A 240 3.85 3.18 6.24
C GLY A 240 4.12 3.23 7.73
N LEU A 241 4.77 4.29 8.20
CA LEU A 241 4.56 4.92 9.51
C LEU A 241 4.61 4.02 10.77
N ARG A 242 5.75 3.37 11.03
CA ARG A 242 6.27 3.17 12.40
C ARG A 242 7.78 3.39 12.57
N SER A 243 8.54 3.62 11.49
CA SER A 243 9.95 4.00 11.61
C SER A 243 10.10 5.50 11.37
N ALA A 244 10.58 6.21 12.39
CA ALA A 244 10.87 7.65 12.37
C ALA A 244 12.17 8.00 11.61
N TYR A 245 12.80 7.03 10.96
CA TYR A 245 14.09 7.20 10.31
C TYR A 245 14.02 6.58 8.93
N ASP A 246 13.88 7.42 7.91
CA ASP A 246 14.36 7.21 6.54
C ASP A 246 14.16 8.53 5.78
N PHE A 247 15.23 9.33 5.73
CA PHE A 247 15.36 10.56 4.94
C PHE A 247 16.16 10.28 3.67
#